data_AF-A0A976IQ69-F1
#
_entry.id   AF-A0A976IQ69-F1
#
_cell.length_a   1.000
_cell.length_b   1.000
_cell.length_c   1.000
_cell.angle_alpha   90.00
_cell.angle_beta   90.00
_cell.angle_gamma   90.00
#
_symmetry.space_group_name_H-M   'P 1'
#
loop_
_entity.id
_entity.type
_entity.pdbx_description
1 polymer ?
#
loop_
_entity_poly.entity_id
_entity_poly.type
_entity_poly.pdbx_seq_one_letter_code
_entity_poly.pdbx_strand_id
1 'polypeptide(L)'
;MPSLHSNKWFRALPLGGLLLLLALGGCSPIQPWVKPYERNNLADPIMQFSMDPVESGYMHHVYQAREAARGAEGGGGGGCGCN
;
A
#
# COMPACT_ATOMS: atom_id res chain seq x y z
N MET A 1 -58.84 9.03 -4.56
CA MET A 1 -57.45 8.80 -4.09
C MET A 1 -56.68 8.06 -5.18
N PRO A 2 -55.94 8.74 -6.09
CA PRO A 2 -55.05 8.06 -7.02
C PRO A 2 -53.56 8.34 -6.74
N SER A 3 -52.78 7.27 -6.91
CA SER A 3 -51.38 7.24 -7.37
C SER A 3 -50.32 8.04 -6.60
N LEU A 4 -49.76 7.44 -5.55
CA LEU A 4 -48.46 7.77 -4.97
C LEU A 4 -47.41 6.69 -5.32
N HIS A 5 -47.39 6.22 -6.57
CA HIS A 5 -46.28 5.39 -7.09
C HIS A 5 -45.13 6.32 -7.52
N SER A 6 -44.65 7.10 -6.55
CA SER A 6 -43.62 8.11 -6.68
C SER A 6 -42.28 7.45 -7.03
N ASN A 7 -41.82 7.59 -8.27
CA ASN A 7 -40.49 8.00 -8.77
C ASN A 7 -39.19 7.52 -8.05
N LYS A 8 -39.24 6.58 -7.08
CA LYS A 8 -38.07 6.16 -6.28
C LYS A 8 -36.98 5.54 -7.16
N TRP A 9 -37.41 4.85 -8.21
CA TRP A 9 -36.58 4.26 -9.26
C TRP A 9 -35.75 5.31 -10.02
N PHE A 10 -36.35 6.46 -10.36
CA PHE A 10 -35.65 7.55 -11.07
C PHE A 10 -34.60 8.24 -10.20
N ARG A 11 -34.79 8.26 -8.87
CA ARG A 11 -33.82 8.85 -7.92
C ARG A 11 -32.64 7.91 -7.59
N ALA A 12 -32.84 6.59 -7.71
CA ALA A 12 -31.81 5.58 -7.44
C ALA A 12 -30.91 5.27 -8.66
N LEU A 13 -31.41 5.52 -9.88
CA LEU A 13 -30.69 5.31 -11.14
C LEU A 13 -29.32 6.03 -11.24
N PRO A 14 -29.15 7.31 -10.84
CA PRO A 14 -27.87 7.99 -10.97
C PRO A 14 -26.83 7.49 -9.94
N LEU A 15 -27.27 7.07 -8.75
CA LEU A 15 -26.39 6.54 -7.71
C LEU A 15 -25.81 5.17 -8.11
N GLY A 16 -26.61 4.31 -8.73
CA GLY A 16 -26.14 3.03 -9.26
C GLY A 16 -25.15 3.20 -10.42
N GLY A 17 -25.39 4.15 -11.32
CA GLY A 17 -24.48 4.46 -12.43
C GLY A 17 -23.13 5.01 -11.97
N LEU A 18 -23.12 5.89 -10.96
CA LEU A 18 -21.89 6.43 -10.38
C LEU A 18 -21.05 5.32 -9.72
N LEU A 19 -21.67 4.43 -8.94
CA LEU A 19 -20.96 3.34 -8.27
C LEU A 19 -20.28 2.39 -9.28
N LEU A 20 -20.95 2.12 -10.40
CA LEU A 20 -20.44 1.27 -11.47
C LEU A 20 -19.23 1.92 -12.17
N LEU A 21 -19.28 3.22 -12.43
CA LEU A 21 -18.18 3.98 -13.03
C LEU A 21 -16.92 3.98 -12.14
N LEU A 22 -17.08 4.10 -10.82
CA LEU A 22 -15.95 3.98 -9.88
C LEU A 22 -15.33 2.58 -9.87
N ALA A 23 -16.14 1.53 -10.01
CA ALA A 23 -15.67 0.15 -10.02
C ALA A 23 -14.86 -0.20 -11.29
N LEU A 24 -15.14 0.45 -12.43
CA LEU A 24 -14.48 0.20 -13.71
C LEU A 24 -13.14 0.94 -13.88
N GLY A 25 -12.88 1.98 -13.07
CA GLY A 25 -11.67 2.81 -13.18
C GLY A 25 -10.35 2.13 -12.77
N GLY A 26 -10.41 0.95 -12.16
CA GLY A 26 -9.23 0.20 -11.70
C GLY A 26 -8.60 -0.76 -12.73
N CYS A 27 -9.24 -0.96 -13.89
CA CYS A 27 -8.88 -2.03 -14.83
C CYS A 27 -7.93 -1.57 -15.96
N SER A 28 -7.16 -0.49 -15.77
CA SER A 28 -6.12 -0.12 -16.74
C SER A 28 -4.77 -0.74 -16.36
N PRO A 29 -3.99 -1.28 -17.32
CA PRO A 29 -2.60 -1.61 -17.06
C PRO A 29 -1.86 -0.34 -16.62
N ILE A 30 -1.37 -0.33 -15.39
CA ILE A 30 -0.60 0.79 -14.84
C ILE A 30 0.77 0.79 -15.55
N GLN A 31 0.82 1.54 -16.64
CA GLN A 31 2.01 1.78 -17.44
C GLN A 31 2.35 3.27 -17.33
N PRO A 32 3.59 3.63 -16.94
CA PRO A 32 4.77 2.77 -16.85
C PRO A 32 4.99 2.20 -15.44
N TRP A 33 5.21 0.89 -15.31
CA TRP A 33 5.81 0.35 -14.10
C TRP A 33 7.27 0.83 -13.99
N VAL A 34 7.71 1.19 -12.79
CA VAL A 34 9.12 1.52 -12.54
C VAL A 34 9.95 0.26 -12.74
N LYS A 35 10.96 0.33 -13.62
CA LYS A 35 11.80 -0.83 -13.90
C LYS A 35 12.58 -1.22 -12.64
N PRO A 36 12.87 -2.50 -12.39
CA PRO A 36 13.49 -2.94 -11.13
C PRO A 36 14.75 -2.15 -10.75
N TYR A 37 15.59 -1.78 -11.72
CA TYR A 37 16.81 -1.01 -11.51
C TYR A 37 16.58 0.50 -11.29
N GLU A 38 15.43 1.05 -11.68
CA GLU A 38 15.05 2.44 -11.40
C GLU A 38 14.48 2.59 -9.98
N ARG A 39 14.13 1.49 -9.30
CA ARG A 39 13.64 1.51 -7.91
C ARG A 39 14.69 1.99 -6.90
N ASN A 40 15.98 1.89 -7.24
CA ASN A 40 17.05 2.43 -6.41
C ASN A 40 16.94 3.95 -6.26
N ASN A 41 16.38 4.66 -7.25
CA ASN A 41 16.22 6.11 -7.21
C ASN A 41 15.09 6.54 -6.26
N LEU A 42 14.25 5.61 -5.81
CA LEU A 42 13.20 5.88 -4.84
C LEU A 42 13.71 5.79 -3.39
N ALA A 43 14.92 5.26 -3.17
CA ALA A 43 15.49 5.02 -1.86
C ALA A 43 16.52 6.09 -1.48
N ASP A 44 16.05 7.28 -1.10
CA ASP A 44 16.92 8.32 -0.53
C ASP A 44 17.56 7.87 0.79
N PRO A 45 18.85 8.19 1.02
CA PRO A 45 19.55 7.86 2.28
C PRO A 45 18.88 8.39 3.55
N ILE A 46 18.09 9.47 3.44
CA ILE A 46 17.34 10.04 4.58
C ILE A 46 16.20 9.12 5.07
N MET A 47 15.73 8.19 4.22
CA MET A 47 14.67 7.24 4.58
C MET A 47 15.22 5.97 5.26
N GLN A 48 16.53 5.92 5.54
CA GLN A 48 17.13 4.83 6.29
C GLN A 48 16.66 4.85 7.74
N PHE A 49 16.20 3.70 8.24
CA PHE A 49 15.75 3.55 9.63
C PHE A 49 16.90 3.61 10.64
N SER A 50 18.11 3.23 10.22
CA SER A 50 19.33 3.38 11.02
C SER A 50 20.43 3.98 10.15
N MET A 51 21.25 4.83 10.78
CA MET A 51 22.44 5.40 10.14
C MET A 51 23.60 4.40 10.10
N ASP A 52 23.59 3.41 10.99
CA ASP A 52 24.57 2.32 11.06
C ASP A 52 23.85 0.96 10.98
N PRO A 53 23.83 0.32 9.80
CA PRO A 53 23.18 -0.97 9.62
C PRO A 53 23.90 -2.12 10.34
N VAL A 54 25.20 -1.98 10.66
CA VAL A 54 25.99 -3.02 11.33
C VAL A 54 25.63 -3.07 12.81
N GLU A 55 25.59 -1.91 13.46
CA GLU A 55 25.20 -1.78 14.87
C GLU A 55 23.76 -2.21 15.07
N SER A 56 22.84 -1.69 14.24
CA SER A 56 21.42 -2.01 14.37
C SER A 56 21.12 -3.48 14.13
N GLY A 57 21.80 -4.14 13.17
CA GLY A 57 21.68 -5.59 12.95
C GLY A 57 22.17 -6.42 14.14
N TYR A 58 23.27 -6.00 14.79
CA TYR A 58 23.75 -6.65 16.01
C TYR A 58 22.72 -6.55 17.14
N MET A 59 22.19 -5.36 17.40
CA MET A 59 21.19 -5.14 18.44
C MET A 59 19.89 -5.91 18.14
N HIS A 60 19.47 -5.98 16.88
CA HIS A 60 18.34 -6.80 16.46
C HIS A 60 18.53 -8.27 16.83
N HIS A 61 19.69 -8.88 16.52
CA HIS A 61 19.95 -10.26 16.91
C HIS A 61 19.89 -10.49 18.43
N VAL A 62 20.37 -9.53 19.22
CA VAL A 62 20.27 -9.58 20.69
C VAL A 62 18.80 -9.58 21.13
N TYR A 63 17.97 -8.67 20.60
CA TYR A 63 16.54 -8.62 20.94
C TYR A 63 15.78 -9.86 20.49
N GLN A 64 16.05 -10.38 19.29
CA GLN A 64 15.46 -11.62 18.81
C GLN A 64 15.72 -12.80 19.75
N ALA A 65 16.94 -12.89 20.29
CA ALA A 65 17.32 -13.96 21.21
C ALA A 65 16.69 -13.77 22.60
N ARG A 66 16.65 -12.54 23.11
CA ARG A 66 16.11 -12.23 24.44
C ARG A 66 14.60 -12.34 24.51
N GLU A 67 13.91 -11.83 23.50
CA GLU A 67 12.45 -11.70 23.50
C GLU A 67 11.76 -12.85 22.76
N ALA A 68 12.53 -13.84 22.27
CA ALA A 68 12.05 -14.92 21.42
C ALA A 68 11.20 -14.45 20.21
N ALA A 69 11.50 -13.24 19.70
CA ALA A 69 10.69 -12.51 18.73
C ALA A 69 11.39 -12.40 17.36
N ARG A 70 11.88 -13.52 16.81
CA ARG A 70 12.50 -13.54 15.47
C ARG A 70 11.50 -13.07 14.40
N GLY A 71 11.89 -12.11 13.57
CA GLY A 71 11.04 -11.54 12.52
C GLY A 71 10.08 -10.44 12.98
N ALA A 72 10.15 -10.00 14.25
CA ALA A 72 9.31 -8.91 14.76
C ALA A 72 9.81 -7.50 14.40
N GLU A 73 11.00 -7.40 13.78
CA GLU A 73 11.65 -6.12 13.42
C GLU A 73 11.01 -5.36 12.25
N GLY A 74 9.92 -5.86 11.68
CA GLY A 74 9.20 -5.24 10.57
C GLY A 74 9.72 -5.70 9.19
N GLY A 75 8.96 -5.36 8.14
CA GLY A 75 9.40 -5.58 6.76
C GLY A 75 10.54 -4.62 6.41
N GLY A 76 11.46 -5.08 5.56
CA GLY A 76 12.74 -4.43 5.23
C GLY A 76 12.68 -2.91 5.07
N GLY A 77 13.77 -2.25 5.44
CA GLY A 77 13.86 -0.80 5.56
C GLY A 77 13.52 -0.01 4.29
N GLY A 78 13.41 1.32 4.41
CA GLY A 78 13.25 2.23 3.28
C GLY A 78 14.38 2.00 2.27
N GLY A 79 14.04 1.49 1.08
CA GLY A 79 15.01 0.89 0.17
C GLY A 79 14.34 0.22 -1.03
N CYS A 80 15.12 -0.19 -2.04
CA CYS A 80 14.63 -0.85 -3.26
C CYS A 80 13.99 -2.24 -3.04
N GLY A 81 13.79 -2.65 -1.79
CA GLY A 81 13.01 -3.83 -1.43
C GLY A 81 13.70 -5.17 -1.73
N CYS A 82 15.03 -5.19 -1.87
CA CYS A 82 15.79 -6.42 -1.96
C CYS A 82 16.07 -6.95 -0.55
N ASN A 83 15.30 -7.95 -0.12
CA ASN A 83 15.73 -8.93 0.88
C ASN A 83 16.30 -10.13 0.12
#